data_AF-A0A962PCN2-F1
#
_entry.id   AF-A0A962PCN2-F1
#
_cell.length_a   1.000
_cell.length_b   1.000
_cell.length_c   1.000
_cell.angle_alpha   90.00
_cell.angle_beta   90.00
_cell.angle_gamma   90.00
#
_symmetry.space_group_name_H-M   'P 1'
#
loop_
_entity.id
_entity.type
_entity.pdbx_description
1 polymer ?
#
loop_
_entity_poly.entity_id
_entity_poly.type
_entity_poly.pdbx_seq_one_letter_code
_entity_poly.pdbx_strand_id
1 'polypeptide(L)'
;MRGGELPLPHLVDAVVQSAAQELMKIVPEDATIEVEALLRNKDIGFVNEGQVAAPEVDTFNFIKYGLTDAKVVDISNDAVEDRQLGWAFKMRLRLVRDRIAVENKLVGLRPGMAVTAEVKTGKRCLIEFFLSSLLRYKQECVRER
;
A
#
# COMPACT_ATOMS: atom_id res chain seq x y z
N MET A 1 -68.61 14.01 18.69
CA MET A 1 -67.40 14.03 19.54
C MET A 1 -66.38 13.10 18.90
N ARG A 2 -65.12 13.51 18.83
CA ARG A 2 -64.07 12.98 17.95
C ARG A 2 -63.41 11.73 18.54
N GLY A 3 -63.14 10.76 17.65
CA GLY A 3 -61.89 9.97 17.54
C GLY A 3 -61.36 9.27 18.77
N GLY A 4 -61.50 7.95 18.82
CA GLY A 4 -60.79 7.10 19.75
C GLY A 4 -60.47 5.76 19.12
N GLU A 5 -59.30 5.65 18.50
CA GLU A 5 -58.54 4.40 18.34
C GLU A 5 -57.05 4.77 18.30
N LEU A 6 -56.32 4.41 19.36
CA LEU A 6 -54.86 4.47 19.46
C LEU A 6 -54.32 3.09 19.11
N PRO A 7 -53.35 2.96 18.17
CA PRO A 7 -52.56 1.74 18.08
C PRO A 7 -51.11 2.02 18.47
N LEU A 8 -50.59 1.27 19.45
CA LEU A 8 -49.20 0.82 19.49
C LEU A 8 -49.21 -0.63 20.03
N PRO A 9 -48.44 -1.55 19.42
CA PRO A 9 -47.11 -1.76 19.97
C PRO A 9 -45.99 -1.95 18.93
N HIS A 10 -44.85 -1.36 19.25
CA HIS A 10 -43.47 -1.80 19.06
C HIS A 10 -43.19 -2.97 18.10
N LEU A 11 -42.60 -2.66 16.95
CA LEU A 11 -41.58 -3.52 16.34
C LEU A 11 -40.25 -2.80 16.47
N VAL A 12 -39.48 -3.28 17.44
CA VAL A 12 -38.07 -3.01 17.61
C VAL A 12 -37.37 -3.63 16.40
N ASP A 13 -37.02 -2.82 15.42
CA ASP A 13 -35.91 -3.14 14.52
C ASP A 13 -34.89 -2.00 14.64
N ALA A 14 -34.17 -2.07 15.75
CA ALA A 14 -32.94 -1.34 15.93
C ALA A 14 -31.94 -1.87 14.90
N VAL A 15 -31.92 -1.27 13.70
CA VAL A 15 -30.77 -1.42 12.82
C VAL A 15 -29.66 -0.57 13.41
N VAL A 16 -28.83 -1.25 14.19
CA VAL A 16 -27.54 -0.80 14.68
C VAL A 16 -26.64 -0.53 13.47
N GLN A 17 -26.52 0.73 13.07
CA GLN A 17 -25.33 1.23 12.38
C GLN A 17 -25.00 2.60 12.95
N SER A 18 -24.59 2.62 14.22
CA SER A 18 -23.70 3.68 14.67
C SER A 18 -22.48 3.63 13.77
N ALA A 19 -22.39 4.56 12.83
CA ALA A 19 -21.18 4.82 12.07
C ALA A 19 -20.04 4.88 13.08
N ALA A 20 -19.08 3.95 12.96
CA ALA A 20 -17.88 3.95 13.77
C ALA A 20 -17.07 5.19 13.37
N GLN A 21 -17.41 6.32 13.97
CA GLN A 21 -16.68 7.56 13.83
C GLN A 21 -15.38 7.34 14.61
N GLU A 22 -14.25 7.26 13.91
CA GLU A 22 -12.94 7.01 14.49
C GLU A 22 -12.61 8.16 15.47
N LEU A 23 -12.84 7.94 16.77
CA LEU A 23 -12.78 9.01 17.79
C LEU A 23 -11.35 9.42 18.12
N MET A 24 -10.37 8.52 17.97
CA MET A 24 -8.97 8.75 18.31
C MET A 24 -8.07 7.67 17.69
N LYS A 25 -6.99 8.07 17.02
CA LYS A 25 -5.92 7.17 16.54
C LYS A 25 -4.70 7.33 17.43
N ILE A 26 -4.42 6.33 18.27
CA ILE A 26 -3.23 6.29 19.12
C ILE A 26 -2.04 5.87 18.25
N VAL A 27 -1.06 6.76 18.08
CA VAL A 27 0.21 6.43 17.42
C VAL A 27 1.25 6.17 18.52
N PRO A 28 1.80 4.94 18.64
CA PRO A 28 2.86 4.65 19.60
C PRO A 28 4.08 5.55 19.36
N GLU A 29 4.74 6.04 20.42
CA GLU A 29 5.96 6.86 20.30
C GLU A 29 7.14 6.07 19.69
N ASP A 30 7.16 4.74 19.89
CA ASP A 30 8.14 3.81 19.32
C ASP A 30 7.69 3.21 17.96
N ALA A 31 6.64 3.76 17.35
CA ALA A 31 6.15 3.25 16.07
C ALA A 31 7.19 3.49 14.96
N THR A 32 7.70 2.40 14.37
CA THR A 32 8.49 2.49 13.15
C THR A 32 7.65 3.10 12.04
N ILE A 33 8.13 4.19 11.45
CA ILE A 33 7.44 4.84 10.33
C ILE A 33 7.48 3.91 9.11
N GLU A 34 6.30 3.54 8.63
CA GLU A 34 6.11 2.81 7.38
C GLU A 34 5.51 3.74 6.32
N VAL A 35 5.90 3.53 5.08
CA VAL A 35 5.35 4.23 3.91
C VAL A 35 4.40 3.26 3.20
N GLU A 36 3.14 3.67 3.05
CA GLU A 36 2.19 2.99 2.16
C GLU A 36 2.31 3.63 0.77
N ALA A 37 2.54 2.79 -0.25
CA ALA A 37 2.68 3.21 -1.63
C ALA A 37 1.79 2.34 -2.54
N LEU A 38 1.33 2.92 -3.64
CA LEU A 38 0.63 2.18 -4.69
C LEU A 38 1.63 1.69 -5.74
N LEU A 39 1.67 0.37 -5.91
CA LEU A 39 2.47 -0.31 -6.92
C LEU A 39 1.63 -0.59 -8.16
N ARG A 40 2.10 -0.16 -9.32
CA ARG A 40 1.38 -0.37 -10.59
C ARG A 40 1.27 -1.85 -10.92
N ASN A 41 0.12 -2.27 -11.45
CA ASN A 41 -0.09 -3.67 -11.85
C ASN A 41 0.96 -4.21 -12.84
N LYS A 42 1.52 -3.37 -13.71
CA LYS A 42 2.59 -3.79 -14.64
C LYS A 42 3.93 -4.11 -13.95
N ASP A 43 4.16 -3.59 -12.75
CA ASP A 43 5.44 -3.67 -12.04
C ASP A 43 5.43 -4.78 -10.96
N ILE A 44 4.25 -5.27 -10.56
CA ILE A 44 4.09 -6.28 -9.48
C ILE A 44 4.93 -7.54 -9.69
N GLY A 45 5.09 -8.00 -10.93
CA GLY A 45 5.87 -9.20 -11.25
C GLY A 45 7.38 -9.06 -11.02
N PHE A 46 7.88 -7.84 -10.76
CA PHE A 46 9.30 -7.57 -10.56
C PHE A 46 9.63 -7.12 -9.13
N VAL A 47 8.59 -6.75 -8.37
CA VAL A 47 8.72 -6.26 -7.00
C VAL A 47 8.43 -7.39 -6.04
N ASN A 48 9.34 -7.61 -5.10
CA ASN A 48 9.22 -8.67 -4.10
C ASN A 48 9.57 -8.11 -2.71
N GLU A 49 8.99 -8.72 -1.69
CA GLU A 49 9.37 -8.46 -0.30
C GLU A 49 10.87 -8.63 -0.09
N GLY A 50 11.44 -7.80 0.80
CA GLY A 50 12.86 -7.76 1.10
C GLY A 50 13.73 -6.94 0.13
N GLN A 51 13.19 -6.51 -1.02
CA GLN A 51 13.90 -5.62 -1.92
C GLN A 51 14.15 -4.24 -1.27
N VAL A 52 15.27 -3.63 -1.66
CA VAL A 52 15.62 -2.27 -1.23
C VAL A 52 14.81 -1.28 -2.05
N ALA A 53 14.20 -0.31 -1.38
CA ALA A 53 13.50 0.81 -1.98
C ALA A 53 14.14 2.13 -1.55
N ALA A 54 14.02 3.14 -2.39
CA ALA A 54 14.47 4.50 -2.15
C ALA A 54 13.24 5.44 -2.18
N PRO A 55 12.58 5.67 -1.04
CA PRO A 55 11.57 6.70 -0.91
C PRO A 55 12.16 8.12 -1.03
N GLU A 56 11.55 8.89 -1.91
CA GLU A 56 11.71 10.31 -2.14
C GLU A 56 10.53 11.04 -1.51
N VAL A 57 10.81 11.88 -0.52
CA VAL A 57 9.78 12.64 0.19
C VAL A 57 9.62 13.98 -0.50
N ASP A 58 8.47 14.23 -1.13
CA ASP A 58 8.23 15.40 -1.99
C ASP A 58 8.45 16.74 -1.27
N THR A 59 8.27 16.75 0.06
CA THR A 59 8.46 17.95 0.90
C THR A 59 9.93 18.38 1.01
N PHE A 60 10.87 17.50 0.71
CA PHE A 60 12.31 17.76 0.79
C PHE A 60 12.97 17.58 -0.57
N ASN A 61 13.80 18.53 -0.99
CA ASN A 61 14.59 18.38 -2.22
C ASN A 61 15.58 17.21 -2.06
N PHE A 62 15.28 16.07 -2.68
CA PHE A 62 16.08 14.84 -2.58
C PHE A 62 17.53 15.02 -3.06
N ILE A 63 17.77 15.92 -4.02
CA ILE A 63 19.12 16.25 -4.51
C ILE A 63 19.94 16.91 -3.39
N LYS A 64 19.31 17.69 -2.50
CA LYS A 64 19.97 18.38 -1.39
C LYS A 64 20.08 17.55 -0.11
N TYR A 65 19.13 16.67 0.16
CA TYR A 65 18.98 16.05 1.49
C TYR A 65 19.10 14.51 1.50
N GLY A 66 19.23 13.90 0.33
CA GLY A 66 19.47 12.47 0.17
C GLY A 66 18.19 11.62 0.22
N LEU A 67 18.36 10.35 -0.13
CA LEU A 67 17.33 9.32 -0.13
C LEU A 67 17.30 8.63 1.23
N THR A 68 16.11 8.31 1.73
CA THR A 68 15.99 7.43 2.90
C THR A 68 15.97 6.00 2.39
N ASP A 69 16.90 5.14 2.82
CA ASP A 69 16.81 3.72 2.47
C ASP A 69 15.58 3.09 3.13
N ALA A 70 14.89 2.24 2.37
CA ALA A 70 13.75 1.46 2.85
C ALA A 70 13.82 0.03 2.35
N LYS A 71 12.99 -0.84 2.95
CA LYS A 71 12.78 -2.21 2.49
C LYS A 71 11.30 -2.45 2.25
N VAL A 72 11.00 -3.16 1.16
CA VAL A 72 9.66 -3.70 0.93
C VAL A 72 9.38 -4.73 2.02
N VAL A 73 8.36 -4.52 2.84
CA VAL A 73 7.99 -5.43 3.92
C VAL A 73 6.73 -6.23 3.64
N ASP A 74 5.87 -5.74 2.76
CA ASP A 74 4.59 -6.37 2.44
C ASP A 74 4.06 -5.82 1.12
N ILE A 75 3.42 -6.69 0.35
CA ILE A 75 2.69 -6.33 -0.86
C ILE A 75 1.33 -7.02 -0.78
N SER A 76 0.25 -6.24 -0.83
CA SER A 76 -1.11 -6.77 -0.85
C SER A 76 -1.30 -7.67 -2.07
N ASN A 77 -1.93 -8.82 -1.87
CA ASN A 77 -2.33 -9.73 -2.95
C ASN A 77 -3.55 -9.19 -3.72
N ASP A 78 -4.29 -8.26 -3.13
CA ASP A 78 -5.48 -7.67 -3.71
C ASP A 78 -5.14 -6.32 -4.35
N ALA A 79 -5.60 -6.15 -5.59
CA ALA A 79 -5.54 -4.88 -6.31
C ALA A 79 -6.70 -3.96 -5.88
N VAL A 80 -6.40 -2.67 -5.77
CA VAL A 80 -7.35 -1.60 -5.53
C VAL A 80 -7.43 -0.71 -6.77
N GLU A 81 -8.60 -0.14 -7.02
CA GLU A 81 -8.79 0.82 -8.11
C GLU A 81 -8.29 2.20 -7.66
N ASP A 82 -7.34 2.75 -8.42
CA ASP A 82 -6.83 4.10 -8.28
C ASP A 82 -7.18 4.94 -9.51
N ARG A 83 -7.52 6.21 -9.32
CA ARG A 83 -7.97 7.09 -10.42
C ARG A 83 -6.87 7.40 -11.44
N GLN A 84 -5.61 7.37 -11.03
CA GLN A 84 -4.47 7.72 -11.88
C GLN A 84 -3.75 6.48 -12.40
N LEU A 85 -3.61 5.44 -11.57
CA LEU A 85 -2.86 4.24 -11.88
C LEU A 85 -3.73 3.09 -12.41
N GLY A 86 -5.06 3.22 -12.34
CA GLY A 86 -5.98 2.11 -12.58
C GLY A 86 -5.85 1.07 -11.46
N TRP A 87 -5.91 -0.22 -11.79
CA TRP A 87 -5.66 -1.28 -10.83
C TRP A 87 -4.21 -1.23 -10.32
N ALA A 88 -4.03 -1.09 -9.02
CA ALA A 88 -2.75 -1.00 -8.34
C ALA A 88 -2.75 -1.85 -7.06
N PHE A 89 -1.57 -2.29 -6.63
CA PHE A 89 -1.42 -3.07 -5.39
C PHE A 89 -0.89 -2.16 -4.29
N LYS A 90 -1.38 -2.35 -3.06
CA LYS A 90 -0.82 -1.67 -1.90
C LYS A 90 0.51 -2.31 -1.53
N MET A 91 1.53 -1.50 -1.32
CA MET A 91 2.86 -1.93 -0.88
C MET A 91 3.23 -1.15 0.38
N ARG A 92 3.82 -1.84 1.36
CA ARG A 92 4.38 -1.21 2.56
C ARG A 92 5.89 -1.25 2.54
N LEU A 93 6.49 -0.12 2.85
CA LEU A 93 7.93 0.05 2.96
C LEU A 93 8.30 0.41 4.39
N ARG A 94 9.28 -0.29 4.95
CA ARG A 94 9.89 0.08 6.23
C ARG A 94 11.10 0.94 6.00
N LEU A 95 11.08 2.15 6.55
CA LEU A 95 12.22 3.04 6.52
C LEU A 95 13.33 2.51 7.44
N VAL A 96 14.58 2.58 6.98
CA VAL A 96 15.76 2.26 7.82
C VAL A 96 16.00 3.36 8.84
N ARG A 97 15.62 4.60 8.53
CA ARG A 97 15.71 5.77 9.40
C ARG A 97 14.45 6.61 9.22
N ASP A 98 13.95 7.15 10.33
CA ASP A 98 12.78 8.02 10.42
C ASP A 98 13.12 9.51 10.32
N ARG A 99 14.41 9.83 10.15
CA ARG A 99 14.95 11.20 10.14
C ARG A 99 15.78 11.45 8.89
N ILE A 100 15.58 12.63 8.30
CA ILE A 100 16.35 13.15 7.17
C ILE A 100 17.27 14.27 7.67
N ALA A 101 18.50 14.31 7.16
CA ALA A 101 19.45 15.39 7.43
C ALA A 101 19.21 16.57 6.47
N VAL A 102 18.65 17.66 6.99
CA VAL A 102 18.32 18.89 6.27
C VAL A 102 19.14 20.04 6.86
N GLU A 103 20.08 20.61 6.11
CA GLU A 103 20.86 21.81 6.51
C GLU A 103 21.43 21.72 7.94
N ASN A 104 22.15 20.63 8.26
CA ASN A 104 22.70 20.32 9.59
C ASN A 104 21.66 20.05 10.71
N LYS A 105 20.37 19.88 10.38
CA LYS A 105 19.32 19.49 11.32
C LYS A 105 18.73 18.14 10.95
N LEU A 106 18.51 17.29 11.95
CA LEU A 106 17.73 16.07 11.78
C LEU A 106 16.25 16.42 11.85
N VAL A 107 15.54 16.30 10.73
CA VAL A 107 14.10 16.52 10.65
C VAL A 107 13.42 15.16 10.62
N GLY A 108 12.48 14.93 11.54
CA GLY A 108 11.68 13.71 11.57
C GLY A 108 10.63 13.71 10.46
N LEU A 109 10.43 12.55 9.86
CA LEU A 109 9.33 12.32 8.92
C LEU A 109 8.00 12.28 9.68
N ARG A 110 6.95 12.83 9.07
CA ARG A 110 5.62 12.88 9.68
C ARG A 110 4.61 12.12 8.82
N PRO A 111 3.62 11.45 9.43
CA PRO A 111 2.49 10.90 8.70
C PRO A 111 1.79 11.95 7.86
N GLY A 112 1.35 11.58 6.66
CA GLY A 112 0.67 12.47 5.72
C GLY A 112 1.59 13.19 4.73
N MET A 113 2.91 13.02 4.81
CA MET A 113 3.83 13.47 3.76
C MET A 113 3.65 12.62 2.49
N ALA A 114 3.63 13.27 1.33
CA ALA A 114 3.66 12.58 0.04
C ALA A 114 5.06 12.01 -0.21
N VAL A 115 5.10 10.74 -0.64
CA VAL A 115 6.33 10.00 -0.89
C VAL A 115 6.20 9.21 -2.18
N THR A 116 7.18 9.36 -3.06
CA THR A 116 7.36 8.49 -4.23
C THR A 116 8.49 7.51 -3.94
N ALA A 117 8.31 6.22 -4.19
CA ALA A 117 9.36 5.25 -3.88
C ALA A 117 9.81 4.46 -5.11
N GLU A 118 11.12 4.39 -5.30
CA GLU A 118 11.72 3.54 -6.33
C GLU A 118 12.21 2.23 -5.74
N VAL A 119 11.68 1.10 -6.23
CA VAL A 119 12.13 -0.23 -5.80
C VAL A 119 13.28 -0.70 -6.69
N LYS A 120 14.39 -1.11 -6.08
CA LYS A 120 15.54 -1.68 -6.78
C LYS A 120 15.24 -3.13 -7.18
N THR A 121 14.62 -3.30 -8.34
CA THR A 121 14.33 -4.61 -8.92
C THR A 121 15.62 -5.18 -9.52
N GLY A 122 16.22 -6.15 -8.84
CA GLY A 122 17.48 -6.76 -9.28
C GLY A 122 17.35 -7.48 -10.64
N LYS A 123 18.46 -7.67 -11.35
CA LYS A 123 18.54 -8.33 -12.67
C LYS A 123 18.20 -9.83 -12.69
N ARG A 124 17.90 -10.46 -11.54
CA ARG A 124 17.92 -11.94 -11.39
C ARG A 124 16.63 -12.69 -11.76
N CYS A 125 15.47 -12.04 -11.86
CA CYS A 125 14.19 -12.73 -12.11
C CYS A 125 13.59 -12.53 -13.51
N LEU A 126 14.33 -11.95 -14.46
CA LEU A 126 13.86 -11.89 -15.86
C LEU A 126 13.69 -13.31 -16.46
N ILE A 127 14.62 -14.23 -16.14
CA ILE A 127 14.61 -15.58 -16.74
C ILE A 127 13.44 -16.44 -16.24
N GLU A 128 13.04 -16.33 -14.96
CA GLU A 128 11.92 -17.09 -14.39
C GLU A 128 10.58 -16.70 -15.03
N PHE A 129 10.39 -15.40 -15.30
CA PHE A 129 9.19 -14.93 -15.98
C PHE A 129 9.11 -15.48 -17.42
N PHE A 130 10.19 -15.42 -18.19
CA PHE A 130 10.23 -15.94 -19.56
C PHE A 130 10.10 -17.48 -19.63
N LEU A 131 10.76 -18.21 -18.73
CA LEU A 131 10.66 -19.68 -18.71
C LEU A 131 9.23 -20.15 -18.36
N SER A 132 8.51 -19.43 -17.49
CA SER A 132 7.12 -19.79 -17.13
C SER A 132 6.14 -19.67 -18.30
N SER A 133 6.36 -18.73 -19.22
CA SER A 133 5.52 -18.56 -20.42
C SER A 133 5.81 -19.60 -21.50
N LEU A 134 7.08 -20.01 -21.65
CA LEU A 134 7.47 -21.06 -22.61
C LEU A 134 7.01 -22.46 -22.18
N LEU A 135 6.96 -22.73 -20.87
CA LEU A 135 6.49 -24.01 -20.36
C LEU A 135 4.98 -24.23 -20.58
N ARG A 136 4.17 -23.17 -20.63
CA ARG A 136 2.74 -23.26 -20.97
C ARG A 136 2.50 -23.73 -22.40
N TYR A 137 3.37 -23.34 -23.34
CA TYR A 137 3.22 -23.72 -24.75
C TYR A 137 3.54 -25.20 -25.02
N LYS A 138 4.34 -25.86 -24.17
CA LYS A 138 4.72 -27.27 -24.38
C LYS A 138 3.65 -28.29 -23.96
N GLN A 139 2.65 -27.91 -23.16
CA GLN A 139 1.64 -28.86 -22.69
C GLN A 139 0.38 -28.94 -23.56
N GLU A 140 0.12 -27.97 -24.44
CA GLU A 140 -0.98 -28.04 -25.41
C GLU A 140 -0.64 -28.85 -26.67
N CYS A 141 0.66 -29.02 -27.00
CA CYS A 141 1.06 -29.80 -28.19
C CYS A 141 1.15 -31.32 -27.97
N VAL A 142 1.01 -31.82 -26.74
CA VAL A 142 1.19 -33.26 -26.41
C VAL A 142 -0.15 -33.97 -26.14
N ARG A 143 -1.28 -33.25 -26.16
CA ARG A 143 -2.60 -33.81 -25.87
C ARG A 143 -3.55 -33.71 -27.05
N GLU A 144 -3.08 -34.10 -28.23
CA GLU A 144 -3.97 -34.47 -29.33
C GLU A 144 -3.32 -35.56 -30.18
N ARG A 145 -3.53 -36.80 -29.75
CA ARG A 145 -3.67 -38.03 -30.55
C ARG A 145 -4.13 -39.16 -29.64
#